data_AF-A0AAN8QJF7-F1
#
_entry.id   AF-A0AAN8QJF7-F1
#
_cell.length_a   1.000
_cell.length_b   1.000
_cell.length_c   1.000
_cell.angle_alpha   90.00
_cell.angle_beta   90.00
_cell.angle_gamma   90.00
#
_symmetry.space_group_name_H-M   'P 1'
#
loop_
_entity.id
_entity.type
_entity.pdbx_description
1 polymer ?
#
loop_
_entity_poly.entity_id
_entity_poly.type
_entity_poly.pdbx_seq_one_letter_code
_entity_poly.pdbx_strand_id
1 'polypeptide(L)'
;ESSRAREVLSSVSQLQPLISGLTEELLQAALEVNSQRLHDILHSLTHRTEQFVHALKDELVKNAQLALHTARPAYHLGNGHAYVTHGNGTGPRPSSANQDGLRTSIRQQDSIPQHTEYDEEEWDRVWANVAMSLNCIIAMVDRLQERENRKQEVTSQTQNDITTTTTSHNTDLSLWQEQLLPLVVTMKECVCEAVERARCAMTFVLLQGAAASACHGVDLTHRRDAVFSQALCAVVCGFVLRLYSGLEDKDFLLQLCEVGLITQFEGLLSTYSDEVGMLEDMEMGVSDLNRVSFKITEAKSEQPTDLLPTVTGIRGCFCVEVPLPSETYLLLPGELRDGRDLRVHPLLFNIGINQQQSLADRFGDSSLQERINHRSCEMLKSYYKTLRDKLPNLTLPCSQSPLAVEDMLLSLEQSLDTKKRRRR
;
A
#
# COMPACT_ATOMS: atom_id res chain seq x y z
N GLU A 1 -4.90 -0.58 -11.14
CA GLU A 1 -3.62 -0.36 -11.87
C GLU A 1 -2.52 -1.33 -11.44
N SER A 2 -2.21 -1.49 -10.15
CA SER A 2 -1.14 -2.41 -9.71
C SER A 2 -1.35 -3.89 -10.09
N SER A 3 -2.60 -4.37 -10.18
CA SER A 3 -2.91 -5.70 -10.70
C SER A 3 -2.59 -5.83 -12.19
N ARG A 4 -3.07 -4.90 -13.00
CA ARG A 4 -2.79 -4.80 -14.44
C ARG A 4 -1.29 -4.66 -14.73
N ALA A 5 -0.57 -3.85 -13.95
CA ALA A 5 0.89 -3.71 -14.09
C ALA A 5 1.62 -5.03 -13.85
N ARG A 6 1.18 -5.84 -12.86
CA ARG A 6 1.73 -7.18 -12.61
C ARG A 6 1.41 -8.15 -13.75
N GLU A 7 0.22 -8.06 -14.34
CA GLU A 7 -0.21 -8.87 -15.47
C GLU A 7 0.61 -8.60 -16.74
N VAL A 8 0.88 -7.33 -17.05
CA VAL A 8 1.76 -6.94 -18.17
C VAL A 8 3.18 -7.45 -17.93
N LEU A 9 3.75 -7.27 -16.72
CA LEU A 9 5.08 -7.80 -16.38
C LEU A 9 5.15 -9.32 -16.51
N SER A 10 4.12 -10.04 -16.05
CA SER A 10 4.04 -11.50 -16.17
C SER A 10 3.99 -11.93 -17.65
N SER A 11 3.15 -11.27 -18.45
CA SER A 11 3.01 -11.57 -19.88
C SER A 11 4.32 -11.35 -20.64
N VAL A 12 4.98 -10.21 -20.43
CA VAL A 12 6.24 -9.85 -21.09
C VAL A 12 7.38 -10.79 -20.68
N SER A 13 7.50 -11.12 -19.39
CA SER A 13 8.53 -12.05 -18.89
C SER A 13 8.35 -13.49 -19.36
N GLN A 14 7.12 -13.93 -19.61
CA GLN A 14 6.84 -15.24 -20.17
C GLN A 14 7.09 -15.28 -21.69
N LEU A 15 6.71 -14.24 -22.42
CA LEU A 15 6.75 -14.24 -23.90
C LEU A 15 8.15 -13.96 -24.45
N GLN A 16 8.98 -13.13 -23.79
CA GLN A 16 10.35 -12.83 -24.23
C GLN A 16 11.22 -14.08 -24.46
N PRO A 17 11.36 -15.03 -23.51
CA PRO A 17 12.18 -16.22 -23.71
C PRO A 17 11.58 -17.17 -24.76
N LEU A 18 10.24 -17.24 -24.88
CA LEU A 18 9.57 -18.06 -25.89
C LEU A 18 9.86 -17.55 -27.31
N ILE A 19 9.75 -16.24 -27.53
CA ILE A 19 10.08 -15.61 -28.81
C ILE A 19 11.57 -15.80 -29.12
N SER A 20 12.44 -15.58 -28.14
CA SER A 20 13.89 -15.78 -28.30
C SER A 20 14.24 -17.22 -28.68
N GLY A 21 13.65 -18.21 -28.00
CA GLY A 21 13.83 -19.63 -28.31
C GLY A 21 13.34 -20.00 -29.71
N LEU A 22 12.15 -19.55 -30.10
CA LEU A 22 11.60 -19.79 -31.43
C LEU A 22 12.47 -19.19 -32.54
N THR A 23 13.08 -18.01 -32.32
CA THR A 23 14.02 -17.44 -33.30
C THR A 23 15.33 -18.22 -33.41
N GLU A 24 15.78 -18.88 -32.33
CA GLU A 24 16.96 -19.77 -32.37
C GLU A 24 16.64 -21.10 -33.06
N GLU A 25 15.46 -21.67 -32.76
CA GLU A 25 14.96 -22.86 -33.44
C GLU A 25 14.78 -22.60 -34.94
N LEU A 26 14.34 -21.41 -35.33
CA LEU A 26 14.24 -21.00 -36.74
C LEU A 26 15.61 -21.03 -37.43
N LEU A 27 16.66 -20.51 -36.78
CA LEU A 27 18.03 -20.58 -37.31
C LEU A 27 18.56 -22.01 -37.40
N GLN A 28 18.20 -22.88 -36.47
CA GLN A 28 18.56 -24.31 -36.51
C GLN A 28 17.81 -25.05 -37.62
N ALA A 29 16.51 -24.81 -37.77
CA ALA A 29 15.71 -25.40 -38.86
C ALA A 29 16.18 -24.93 -40.24
N ALA A 30 16.70 -23.71 -40.34
CA ALA A 30 17.31 -23.18 -41.55
C ALA A 30 18.59 -23.95 -41.95
N LEU A 31 19.34 -24.50 -40.99
CA LEU A 31 20.48 -25.39 -41.24
C LEU A 31 20.08 -26.79 -41.70
N GLU A 32 18.83 -27.20 -41.53
CA GLU A 32 18.35 -28.50 -41.99
C GLU A 32 17.56 -28.40 -43.32
N VAL A 33 17.30 -27.17 -43.80
CA VAL A 33 16.48 -26.85 -44.99
C VAL A 33 15.13 -27.60 -44.95
N ASN A 34 14.57 -27.77 -43.76
CA ASN A 34 13.29 -28.45 -43.57
C ASN A 34 12.14 -27.45 -43.68
N SER A 35 11.55 -27.37 -44.87
CA SER A 35 10.49 -26.40 -45.20
C SER A 35 9.26 -26.48 -44.29
N GLN A 36 8.83 -27.69 -43.94
CA GLN A 36 7.66 -27.88 -43.07
C GLN A 36 7.95 -27.40 -41.64
N ARG A 37 9.10 -27.77 -41.10
CA ARG A 37 9.53 -27.35 -39.76
C ARG A 37 9.71 -25.84 -39.66
N LEU A 38 10.23 -25.19 -40.71
CA LEU A 38 10.34 -23.73 -40.78
C LEU A 38 8.97 -23.04 -40.72
N HIS A 39 7.97 -23.53 -41.46
CA HIS A 39 6.61 -22.98 -41.42
C HIS A 39 5.96 -23.16 -40.06
N ASP A 40 6.12 -24.31 -39.41
CA ASP A 40 5.53 -24.59 -38.10
C ASP A 40 6.14 -23.66 -37.01
N ILE A 41 7.46 -23.45 -37.05
CA ILE A 41 8.17 -22.51 -36.15
C ILE A 41 7.73 -21.08 -36.44
N LEU A 42 7.64 -20.67 -37.70
CA LEU A 42 7.26 -19.31 -38.10
C LEU A 42 5.81 -18.99 -37.72
N HIS A 43 4.90 -19.95 -37.84
CA HIS A 43 3.52 -19.81 -37.37
C HIS A 43 3.47 -19.63 -35.85
N SER A 44 4.24 -20.44 -35.11
CA SER A 44 4.35 -20.34 -33.65
C SER A 44 4.96 -19.00 -33.22
N LEU A 45 6.01 -18.55 -33.91
CA LEU A 45 6.67 -17.26 -33.67
C LEU A 45 5.70 -16.11 -33.90
N THR A 46 4.97 -16.11 -35.01
CA THR A 46 3.94 -15.13 -35.33
C THR A 46 2.91 -15.02 -34.21
N HIS A 47 2.34 -16.15 -33.78
CA HIS A 47 1.35 -16.16 -32.73
C HIS A 47 1.87 -15.62 -31.39
N ARG A 48 3.10 -15.98 -30.99
CA ARG A 48 3.72 -15.48 -29.75
C ARG A 48 4.07 -13.99 -29.83
N THR A 49 4.53 -13.52 -30.98
CA THR A 49 4.82 -12.10 -31.20
C THR A 49 3.54 -11.25 -31.19
N GLU A 50 2.42 -11.73 -31.74
CA GLU A 50 1.13 -11.05 -31.66
C GLU A 50 0.63 -10.92 -30.22
N GLN A 51 0.72 -12.00 -29.42
CA GLN A 51 0.40 -11.98 -27.99
C GLN A 51 1.27 -10.95 -27.24
N PHE A 52 2.56 -10.89 -27.58
CA PHE A 52 3.51 -9.97 -26.98
C PHE A 52 3.16 -8.51 -27.30
N VAL A 53 2.93 -8.20 -28.58
CA VAL A 53 2.53 -6.86 -29.01
C VAL A 53 1.18 -6.46 -28.40
N HIS A 54 0.23 -7.39 -28.27
CA HIS A 54 -1.06 -7.10 -27.64
C HIS A 54 -0.90 -6.71 -26.16
N ALA A 55 -0.07 -7.43 -25.39
CA ALA A 55 0.21 -7.09 -24.00
C ALA A 55 0.88 -5.72 -23.85
N LEU A 56 1.69 -5.30 -24.83
CA LEU A 56 2.37 -4.01 -24.85
C LEU A 56 1.49 -2.82 -25.28
N LYS A 57 0.40 -3.10 -26.00
CA LYS A 57 -0.61 -2.10 -26.40
C LYS A 57 -1.54 -1.67 -25.26
N ASP A 58 -1.37 -2.22 -24.05
CA ASP A 58 -2.15 -1.76 -22.90
C ASP A 58 -1.89 -0.26 -22.67
N GLU A 59 -2.97 0.53 -22.65
CA GLU A 59 -2.97 1.97 -22.44
C GLU A 59 -2.21 2.38 -21.15
N LEU A 60 -2.19 1.50 -20.15
CA LEU A 60 -1.42 1.66 -18.93
C LEU A 60 0.08 1.80 -19.21
N VAL A 61 0.63 1.06 -20.18
CA VAL A 61 2.05 1.14 -20.54
C VAL A 61 2.39 2.49 -21.16
N LYS A 62 1.52 2.98 -22.06
CA LYS A 62 1.68 4.30 -22.68
C LYS A 62 1.62 5.43 -21.64
N ASN A 63 0.61 5.41 -20.78
CA ASN A 63 0.45 6.40 -19.70
C ASN A 63 1.61 6.36 -18.70
N ALA A 64 2.07 5.16 -18.34
CA ALA A 64 3.20 4.99 -17.43
C ALA A 64 4.53 5.48 -18.02
N GLN A 65 4.77 5.32 -19.32
CA GLN A 65 5.97 5.85 -19.98
C GLN A 65 5.98 7.38 -20.02
N LEU A 66 4.84 8.00 -20.31
CA LEU A 66 4.68 9.46 -20.25
C LEU A 66 4.94 9.97 -18.83
N ALA A 67 4.35 9.32 -17.83
CA ALA A 67 4.53 9.69 -16.43
C ALA A 67 5.99 9.50 -15.97
N LEU A 68 6.65 8.41 -16.39
CA LEU A 68 8.06 8.16 -16.11
C LEU A 68 8.97 9.21 -16.77
N HIS A 69 8.69 9.60 -18.01
CA HIS A 69 9.44 10.64 -18.72
C HIS A 69 9.28 11.99 -18.02
N THR A 70 8.06 12.34 -17.62
CA THR A 70 7.76 13.58 -16.88
C THR A 70 8.41 13.62 -15.50
N ALA A 71 8.57 12.47 -14.86
CA ALA A 71 9.20 12.34 -13.55
C ALA A 71 10.74 12.33 -13.60
N ARG A 72 11.37 12.31 -14.79
CA ARG A 72 12.84 12.34 -14.89
C ARG A 72 13.38 13.71 -14.51
N PRO A 73 14.34 13.78 -13.57
CA PRO A 73 14.99 15.04 -13.26
C PRO A 73 15.87 15.53 -14.42
N ALA A 74 15.88 16.85 -14.65
CA ALA A 74 16.51 17.52 -15.80
C ALA A 74 18.04 17.36 -15.96
N TYR A 75 18.73 16.63 -15.06
CA TYR A 75 20.19 16.52 -15.04
C TYR A 75 20.78 15.33 -15.83
N HIS A 76 19.95 14.49 -16.46
CA HIS A 76 20.42 13.33 -17.25
C HIS A 76 20.21 13.45 -18.77
N LEU A 77 19.75 14.59 -19.29
CA LEU A 77 19.47 14.78 -20.72
C LEU A 77 20.67 15.32 -21.51
N GLY A 78 21.86 14.82 -21.22
CA GLY A 78 23.09 15.22 -21.92
C GLY A 78 24.06 14.06 -22.02
N ASN A 79 23.85 13.17 -23.00
CA ASN A 79 24.94 12.34 -23.51
C ASN A 79 24.62 11.83 -24.93
N GLY A 80 24.79 12.73 -25.90
CA GLY A 80 25.15 12.32 -27.26
C GLY A 80 26.66 12.14 -27.32
N HIS A 81 27.12 10.98 -27.78
CA HIS A 81 28.52 10.63 -28.01
C HIS A 81 29.31 11.76 -28.69
N ALA A 82 30.30 12.32 -28.00
CA ALA A 82 31.37 13.12 -28.60
C ALA A 82 32.73 12.65 -28.06
N TYR A 83 33.59 12.23 -28.98
CA TYR A 83 35.00 11.92 -28.75
C TYR A 83 35.69 13.09 -28.03
N VAL A 84 36.25 12.85 -26.84
CA VAL A 84 37.07 13.83 -26.13
C VAL A 84 38.54 13.58 -26.48
N THR A 85 39.06 14.43 -27.37
CA THR A 85 40.49 14.61 -27.61
C THR A 85 41.12 15.34 -26.41
N HIS A 86 42.28 14.87 -25.97
CA HIS A 86 43.06 15.42 -24.86
C HIS A 86 43.32 16.94 -24.95
N GLY A 87 43.19 17.62 -23.80
CA GLY A 87 43.68 18.99 -23.59
C GLY A 87 43.83 19.31 -22.10
N ASN A 88 45.08 19.42 -21.64
CA ASN A 88 45.48 19.76 -20.27
C ASN A 88 44.94 21.13 -19.81
N GLY A 89 44.54 21.25 -18.54
CA GLY A 89 44.27 22.54 -17.91
C GLY A 89 43.71 22.47 -16.48
N THR A 90 44.62 22.33 -15.50
CA THR A 90 44.60 22.90 -14.14
C THR A 90 43.25 23.12 -13.41
N GLY A 91 43.03 22.38 -12.31
CA GLY A 91 42.02 22.71 -11.29
C GLY A 91 42.38 23.95 -10.45
N PRO A 92 41.46 24.40 -9.56
CA PRO A 92 41.73 24.16 -8.14
C PRO A 92 40.52 23.78 -7.26
N ARG A 93 40.92 23.34 -6.06
CA ARG A 93 40.29 22.70 -4.88
C ARG A 93 39.07 23.38 -4.22
N PRO A 94 38.38 22.65 -3.31
CA PRO A 94 37.12 23.03 -2.65
C PRO A 94 37.31 23.75 -1.31
N SER A 95 36.35 24.59 -0.92
CA SER A 95 36.30 25.25 0.39
C SER A 95 34.89 25.16 1.02
N SER A 96 34.82 24.37 2.09
CA SER A 96 34.07 24.51 3.36
C SER A 96 32.70 25.20 3.44
N ALA A 97 31.75 24.42 3.96
CA ALA A 97 30.84 24.70 5.10
C ALA A 97 29.98 25.99 5.09
N ASN A 98 28.65 25.80 5.01
CA ASN A 98 27.73 26.14 6.12
C ASN A 98 26.35 25.52 5.88
N GLN A 99 25.83 24.86 6.92
CA GLN A 99 24.42 24.55 7.10
C GLN A 99 23.70 25.85 7.47
N ASP A 100 22.60 26.16 6.80
CA ASP A 100 21.34 26.62 7.39
C ASP A 100 20.34 27.07 6.31
N GLY A 101 19.06 26.77 6.54
CA GLY A 101 17.95 27.51 5.93
C GLY A 101 17.38 26.94 4.63
N LEU A 102 16.64 25.84 4.72
CA LEU A 102 15.68 25.42 3.72
C LEU A 102 14.52 26.45 3.66
N ARG A 103 14.66 27.48 2.83
CA ARG A 103 13.56 28.30 2.27
C ARG A 103 14.12 29.30 1.24
N THR A 104 14.01 28.96 -0.05
CA THR A 104 14.17 29.88 -1.19
C THR A 104 13.08 29.55 -2.20
N SER A 105 11.96 30.29 -2.16
CA SER A 105 11.72 31.46 -3.01
C SER A 105 11.89 31.12 -4.49
N ILE A 106 10.75 30.84 -5.12
CA ILE A 106 10.53 30.83 -6.57
C ILE A 106 10.96 32.21 -7.10
N ARG A 107 12.15 32.29 -7.66
CA ARG A 107 12.55 33.38 -8.56
C ARG A 107 12.49 32.85 -9.98
N GLN A 108 11.54 33.38 -10.74
CA GLN A 108 11.51 33.35 -12.19
C GLN A 108 12.89 33.73 -12.73
N GLN A 109 13.53 32.79 -13.41
CA GLN A 109 14.57 33.07 -14.38
C GLN A 109 14.07 32.54 -15.71
N ASP A 110 13.64 33.47 -16.55
CA ASP A 110 13.34 33.28 -17.96
C ASP A 110 14.63 32.87 -18.68
N SER A 111 14.82 31.57 -18.88
CA SER A 111 15.62 30.96 -19.95
C SER A 111 15.39 29.45 -19.91
N ILE A 112 14.30 29.03 -20.56
CA ILE A 112 13.88 27.64 -20.73
C ILE A 112 14.95 26.92 -21.56
N PRO A 113 15.65 25.88 -21.05
CA PRO A 113 16.25 24.88 -21.93
C PRO A 113 15.06 24.12 -22.53
N GLN A 114 14.93 24.17 -23.86
CA GLN A 114 13.87 23.49 -24.60
C GLN A 114 13.72 22.06 -24.08
N HIS A 115 12.60 21.80 -23.40
CA HIS A 115 12.11 20.45 -23.16
C HIS A 115 12.12 19.74 -24.53
N THR A 116 12.87 18.65 -24.65
CA THR A 116 12.59 17.67 -25.69
C THR A 116 11.14 17.24 -25.47
N GLU A 117 10.24 17.72 -26.32
CA GLU A 117 8.84 17.30 -26.32
C GLU A 117 8.82 15.78 -26.33
N TYR A 118 8.13 15.19 -25.35
CA TYR A 118 7.95 13.75 -25.31
C TYR A 118 7.22 13.34 -26.59
N ASP A 119 7.87 12.53 -27.42
CA ASP A 119 7.27 12.00 -28.63
C ASP A 119 6.26 10.92 -28.21
N GLU A 120 4.96 11.28 -28.21
CA GLU A 120 3.87 10.37 -27.83
C GLU A 120 3.80 9.12 -28.71
N GLU A 121 4.41 9.16 -29.90
CA GLU A 121 4.50 8.05 -30.85
C GLU A 121 5.76 7.20 -30.63
N GLU A 122 6.69 7.61 -29.77
CA GLU A 122 7.93 6.87 -29.52
C GLU A 122 7.66 5.45 -29.02
N TRP A 123 6.69 5.30 -28.11
CA TRP A 123 6.27 3.97 -27.65
C TRP A 123 5.63 3.15 -28.77
N ASP A 124 4.79 3.79 -29.58
CA ASP A 124 4.09 3.15 -30.69
C ASP A 124 5.08 2.61 -31.73
N ARG A 125 6.20 3.32 -31.93
CA ARG A 125 7.32 2.87 -32.76
C ARG A 125 8.05 1.67 -32.15
N VAL A 126 8.30 1.66 -30.84
CA VAL A 126 9.05 0.57 -30.17
C VAL A 126 8.34 -0.77 -30.29
N TRP A 127 7.04 -0.85 -29.97
CA TRP A 127 6.33 -2.13 -30.12
C TRP A 127 6.02 -2.45 -31.59
N ALA A 128 5.86 -1.45 -32.47
CA ALA A 128 5.69 -1.68 -33.90
C ALA A 128 6.96 -2.25 -34.56
N ASN A 129 8.15 -1.86 -34.11
CA ASN A 129 9.43 -2.41 -34.58
C ASN A 129 9.51 -3.93 -34.39
N VAL A 130 8.92 -4.46 -33.31
CA VAL A 130 8.84 -5.91 -33.08
C VAL A 130 8.02 -6.60 -34.17
N ALA A 131 6.84 -6.07 -34.50
CA ALA A 131 6.00 -6.60 -35.58
C ALA A 131 6.67 -6.47 -36.96
N MET A 132 7.34 -5.34 -37.22
CA MET A 132 8.08 -5.14 -38.47
C MET A 132 9.25 -6.14 -38.60
N SER A 133 10.01 -6.38 -37.52
CA SER A 133 11.11 -7.35 -37.53
C SER A 133 10.65 -8.77 -37.84
N LEU A 134 9.50 -9.19 -37.30
CA LEU A 134 8.87 -10.47 -37.65
C LEU A 134 8.49 -10.54 -39.12
N ASN A 135 7.85 -9.49 -39.66
CA ASN A 135 7.46 -9.45 -41.07
C ASN A 135 8.68 -9.55 -42.01
N CYS A 136 9.82 -8.95 -41.64
CA CYS A 136 11.06 -9.10 -42.39
C CYS A 136 11.57 -10.55 -42.41
N ILE A 137 11.47 -11.26 -41.28
CA ILE A 137 11.84 -12.68 -41.20
C ILE A 137 10.91 -13.54 -42.07
N ILE A 138 9.59 -13.34 -41.98
CA ILE A 138 8.60 -14.06 -42.81
C ILE A 138 8.93 -13.87 -44.30
N ALA A 139 9.07 -12.62 -44.73
CA ALA A 139 9.38 -12.30 -46.12
C ALA A 139 10.73 -12.88 -46.59
N MET A 140 11.73 -12.98 -45.70
CA MET A 140 13.01 -13.60 -46.04
C MET A 140 12.88 -15.12 -46.20
N VAL A 141 12.16 -15.79 -45.29
CA VAL A 141 11.91 -17.23 -45.36
C VAL A 141 11.15 -17.58 -46.64
N ASP A 142 10.11 -16.82 -46.99
CA ASP A 142 9.34 -17.03 -48.22
C ASP A 142 10.22 -16.88 -49.47
N ARG A 143 11.07 -15.84 -49.52
CA ARG A 143 12.00 -15.62 -50.64
C ARG A 143 13.03 -16.74 -50.80
N LEU A 144 13.57 -17.23 -49.68
CA LEU A 144 14.53 -18.34 -49.69
C LEU A 144 13.85 -19.64 -50.13
N GLN A 145 12.61 -19.88 -49.67
CA GLN A 145 11.81 -21.03 -50.06
C GLN A 145 11.48 -21.03 -51.56
N GLU A 146 11.06 -19.89 -52.12
CA GLU A 146 10.82 -19.79 -53.56
C GLU A 146 12.10 -20.03 -54.39
N ARG A 147 13.26 -19.60 -53.87
CA ARG A 147 14.55 -19.83 -54.53
C ARG A 147 14.91 -21.32 -54.53
N GLU A 148 14.61 -22.03 -53.45
CA GLU A 148 14.81 -23.47 -53.33
C GLU A 148 13.87 -24.26 -54.26
N ASN A 149 12.58 -23.90 -54.27
CA ASN A 149 11.59 -24.51 -55.17
C ASN A 149 11.98 -24.35 -56.65
N ARG A 150 12.44 -23.16 -57.05
CA ARG A 150 12.95 -22.88 -58.42
C ARG A 150 14.17 -23.74 -58.78
N LYS A 151 15.09 -24.00 -57.83
CA LYS A 151 16.26 -24.87 -58.07
C LYS A 151 15.84 -26.34 -58.26
N GLN A 152 14.86 -26.82 -57.48
CA GLN A 152 14.35 -28.19 -57.59
C GLN A 152 13.62 -28.44 -58.91
N GLU A 153 12.86 -27.46 -59.42
CA GLU A 153 12.20 -27.53 -60.74
C GLU A 153 13.21 -27.57 -61.91
N VAL A 154 14.29 -26.78 -61.86
CA VAL A 154 15.34 -26.78 -62.91
C VAL A 154 16.14 -28.09 -62.91
N THR A 155 16.34 -28.71 -61.74
CA THR A 155 17.06 -29.98 -61.60
C THR A 155 16.24 -31.16 -62.10
N SER A 156 14.90 -31.09 -62.01
CA SER A 156 13.99 -32.14 -62.49
C SER A 156 13.69 -32.07 -64.00
N GLN A 157 13.98 -30.94 -64.67
CA GLN A 157 13.89 -30.81 -66.14
C GLN A 157 15.18 -31.20 -66.88
N THR A 158 16.31 -31.35 -66.19
CA THR A 158 17.62 -31.63 -66.78
C THR A 158 18.12 -33.02 -66.39
N GLN A 159 17.35 -34.07 -66.69
CA GLN A 159 17.79 -35.45 -66.51
C GLN A 159 18.27 -35.99 -67.86
N ASN A 160 19.56 -35.75 -68.16
CA ASN A 160 20.46 -36.56 -69.02
C ASN A 160 21.78 -35.81 -69.25
N ASP A 161 22.70 -35.85 -68.28
CA ASP A 161 24.10 -36.22 -68.50
C ASP A 161 24.91 -36.19 -67.19
N ILE A 162 25.94 -37.04 -67.16
CA ILE A 162 26.51 -37.70 -65.99
C ILE A 162 27.65 -36.89 -65.32
N THR A 163 27.72 -37.04 -63.97
CA THR A 163 28.86 -36.85 -63.04
C THR A 163 29.57 -35.49 -62.99
N THR A 164 29.37 -34.77 -61.88
CA THR A 164 30.34 -34.46 -60.81
C THR A 164 29.95 -33.13 -60.17
N THR A 165 29.53 -33.13 -58.90
CA THR A 165 29.80 -32.06 -57.91
C THR A 165 29.07 -32.36 -56.60
N THR A 166 29.67 -33.19 -55.75
CA THR A 166 29.24 -33.43 -54.36
C THR A 166 29.63 -32.28 -53.41
N THR A 167 29.76 -31.05 -53.92
CA THR A 167 30.31 -29.89 -53.18
C THR A 167 29.33 -28.72 -53.04
N SER A 168 28.13 -28.77 -53.64
CA SER A 168 27.18 -27.64 -53.63
C SER A 168 26.24 -27.59 -52.42
N HIS A 169 25.97 -28.73 -51.76
CA HIS A 169 25.02 -28.76 -50.65
C HIS A 169 25.54 -28.03 -49.40
N ASN A 170 26.84 -28.06 -49.12
CA ASN A 170 27.43 -27.39 -47.94
C ASN A 170 27.43 -25.85 -48.04
N THR A 171 27.46 -25.28 -49.24
CA THR A 171 27.42 -23.83 -49.47
C THR A 171 26.00 -23.25 -49.43
N ASP A 172 24.99 -24.06 -49.75
CA ASP A 172 23.58 -23.63 -49.67
C ASP A 172 23.04 -23.67 -48.22
N LEU A 173 23.55 -24.60 -47.38
CA LEU A 173 23.24 -24.70 -45.95
C LEU A 173 23.69 -23.46 -45.15
N SER A 174 24.84 -22.87 -45.50
CA SER A 174 25.34 -21.64 -44.86
C SER A 174 24.60 -20.37 -45.31
N LEU A 175 24.05 -20.36 -46.53
CA LEU A 175 23.39 -19.17 -47.11
C LEU A 175 22.09 -18.80 -46.39
N TRP A 176 21.28 -19.79 -46.00
CA TRP A 176 20.03 -19.54 -45.26
C TRP A 176 20.31 -18.90 -43.90
N GLN A 177 21.27 -19.46 -43.16
CA GLN A 177 21.66 -18.95 -41.86
C GLN A 177 22.28 -17.55 -41.96
N GLU A 178 23.15 -17.30 -42.94
CA GLU A 178 23.77 -15.99 -43.15
C GLU A 178 22.74 -14.88 -43.45
N GLN A 179 21.65 -15.19 -44.15
CA GLN A 179 20.61 -14.19 -44.47
C GLN A 179 19.58 -14.01 -43.34
N LEU A 180 19.28 -15.07 -42.58
CA LEU A 180 18.31 -15.00 -41.48
C LEU A 180 18.92 -14.48 -40.17
N LEU A 181 20.21 -14.71 -39.93
CA LEU A 181 20.88 -14.34 -38.68
C LEU A 181 20.76 -12.85 -38.35
N PRO A 182 21.03 -11.88 -39.26
CA PRO A 182 20.87 -10.47 -38.97
C PRO A 182 19.44 -10.09 -38.57
N LEU A 183 18.43 -10.67 -39.24
CA LEU A 183 17.02 -10.41 -38.96
C LEU A 183 16.59 -10.95 -37.60
N VAL A 184 17.07 -12.15 -37.24
CA VAL A 184 16.85 -12.76 -35.94
C VAL A 184 17.49 -11.94 -34.82
N VAL A 185 18.72 -11.45 -35.03
CA VAL A 185 19.39 -10.56 -34.08
C VAL A 185 18.59 -9.27 -33.88
N THR A 186 18.18 -8.61 -34.96
CA THR A 186 17.33 -7.41 -34.88
C THR A 186 16.01 -7.68 -34.17
N MET A 187 15.35 -8.80 -34.44
CA MET A 187 14.11 -9.16 -33.73
C MET A 187 14.33 -9.32 -32.22
N LYS A 188 15.42 -10.01 -31.82
CA LYS A 188 15.78 -10.14 -30.40
C LYS A 188 16.05 -8.78 -29.75
N GLU A 189 16.76 -7.89 -30.43
CA GLU A 189 17.01 -6.53 -29.95
C GLU A 189 15.71 -5.73 -29.78
N CYS A 190 14.81 -5.75 -30.77
CA CYS A 190 13.51 -5.08 -30.68
C CYS A 190 12.66 -5.62 -29.51
N VAL A 191 12.61 -6.94 -29.32
CA VAL A 191 11.89 -7.57 -28.21
C VAL A 191 12.51 -7.17 -26.87
N CYS A 192 13.84 -7.19 -26.75
CA CYS A 192 14.55 -6.78 -25.54
C CYS A 192 14.30 -5.30 -25.21
N GLU A 193 14.37 -4.40 -26.18
CA GLU A 193 14.08 -2.97 -25.95
C GLU A 193 12.64 -2.77 -25.45
N ALA A 194 11.67 -3.42 -26.09
CA ALA A 194 10.27 -3.32 -25.71
C ALA A 194 10.02 -3.86 -24.29
N VAL A 195 10.66 -4.99 -23.92
CA VAL A 195 10.61 -5.55 -22.56
C VAL A 195 11.19 -4.57 -21.55
N GLU A 196 12.37 -4.01 -21.82
CA GLU A 196 13.05 -3.11 -20.89
C GLU A 196 12.23 -1.86 -20.60
N ARG A 197 11.66 -1.24 -21.64
CA ARG A 197 10.78 -0.07 -21.49
C ARG A 197 9.48 -0.41 -20.77
N ALA A 198 8.82 -1.50 -21.14
CA ALA A 198 7.60 -1.95 -20.46
C ALA A 198 7.85 -2.28 -18.99
N ARG A 199 8.98 -2.93 -18.69
CA ARG A 199 9.40 -3.24 -17.31
C ARG A 199 9.60 -1.97 -16.50
N CYS A 200 10.38 -1.02 -17.02
CA CYS A 200 10.58 0.27 -16.36
C CYS A 200 9.26 0.98 -16.07
N ALA A 201 8.37 1.06 -17.06
CA ALA A 201 7.07 1.72 -16.94
C ALA A 201 6.17 1.03 -15.90
N MET A 202 6.04 -0.29 -15.95
CA MET A 202 5.20 -1.03 -15.00
C MET A 202 5.78 -1.04 -13.58
N THR A 203 7.09 -1.13 -13.42
CA THR A 203 7.74 -0.98 -12.11
C THR A 203 7.50 0.42 -11.54
N PHE A 204 7.52 1.47 -12.37
CA PHE A 204 7.18 2.82 -11.94
C PHE A 204 5.75 2.95 -11.42
N VAL A 205 4.75 2.36 -12.10
CA VAL A 205 3.35 2.29 -11.62
C VAL A 205 3.26 1.60 -10.26
N LEU A 206 3.98 0.49 -10.07
CA LEU A 206 4.00 -0.22 -8.79
C LEU A 206 4.63 0.63 -7.68
N LEU A 207 5.71 1.35 -7.97
CA LEU A 207 6.36 2.26 -7.02
C LEU A 207 5.47 3.45 -6.65
N GLN A 208 4.76 4.05 -7.62
CA GLN A 208 3.80 5.11 -7.36
C GLN A 208 2.67 4.64 -6.44
N GLY A 209 2.11 3.44 -6.70
CA GLY A 209 1.08 2.86 -5.83
C GLY A 209 1.59 2.60 -4.40
N ALA A 210 2.83 2.13 -4.25
CA ALA A 210 3.45 1.92 -2.95
C ALA A 210 3.71 3.24 -2.20
N ALA A 211 4.23 4.26 -2.90
CA ALA A 211 4.49 5.58 -2.33
C ALA A 211 3.20 6.30 -1.90
N ALA A 212 2.14 6.23 -2.72
CA ALA A 212 0.84 6.76 -2.35
C ALA A 212 0.29 6.06 -1.09
N SER A 213 0.37 4.73 -1.03
CA SER A 213 -0.08 3.97 0.15
C SER A 213 0.70 4.32 1.41
N ALA A 214 2.02 4.53 1.30
CA ALA A 214 2.86 4.95 2.42
C ALA A 214 2.50 6.36 2.93
N CYS A 215 2.23 7.31 2.03
CA CYS A 215 1.82 8.67 2.38
C CYS A 215 0.52 8.68 3.20
N HIS A 216 -0.52 7.99 2.71
CA HIS A 216 -1.79 7.87 3.44
C HIS A 216 -1.64 7.18 4.80
N GLY A 217 -0.69 6.25 4.93
CA GLY A 217 -0.37 5.60 6.21
C GLY A 217 0.12 6.58 7.29
N VAL A 218 0.85 7.63 6.89
CA VAL A 218 1.33 8.67 7.82
C VAL A 218 0.18 9.54 8.29
N ASP A 219 -0.68 10.00 7.38
CA ASP A 219 -1.83 10.85 7.71
C ASP A 219 -2.83 10.13 8.62
N LEU A 220 -3.12 8.85 8.33
CA LEU A 220 -3.97 8.01 9.19
C LEU A 220 -3.34 7.78 10.57
N THR A 221 -2.02 7.61 10.62
CA THR A 221 -1.30 7.49 11.90
C THR A 221 -1.43 8.77 12.71
N HIS A 222 -1.24 9.93 12.09
CA HIS A 222 -1.37 11.22 12.74
C HIS A 222 -2.81 11.45 13.26
N ARG A 223 -3.84 11.15 12.46
CA ARG A 223 -5.24 11.25 12.90
C ARG A 223 -5.53 10.38 14.12
N ARG A 224 -5.09 9.11 14.07
CA ARG A 224 -5.28 8.17 15.18
C ARG A 224 -4.56 8.64 16.44
N ASP A 225 -3.34 9.13 16.32
CA ASP A 225 -2.55 9.60 17.46
C ASP A 225 -3.16 10.89 18.06
N ALA A 226 -3.70 11.79 17.23
CA ALA A 226 -4.41 12.98 17.68
C ALA A 226 -5.69 12.63 18.47
N VAL A 227 -6.53 11.76 17.94
CA VAL A 227 -7.78 11.37 18.61
C VAL A 227 -7.53 10.53 19.86
N PHE A 228 -6.52 9.65 19.83
CA PHE A 228 -6.04 8.95 21.02
C PHE A 228 -5.57 9.94 22.10
N SER A 229 -4.77 10.95 21.75
CA SER A 229 -4.31 11.97 22.69
C SER A 229 -5.46 12.75 23.32
N GLN A 230 -6.49 13.07 22.54
CA GLN A 230 -7.70 13.75 23.03
C GLN A 230 -8.47 12.86 24.02
N ALA A 231 -8.71 11.60 23.65
CA ALA A 231 -9.40 10.63 24.49
C ALA A 231 -8.63 10.34 25.79
N LEU A 232 -7.30 10.17 25.70
CA LEU A 232 -6.43 9.96 26.86
C LEU A 232 -6.47 11.17 27.80
N CYS A 233 -6.35 12.38 27.26
CA CYS A 233 -6.42 13.61 28.07
C CYS A 233 -7.74 13.70 28.84
N ALA A 234 -8.88 13.41 28.19
CA ALA A 234 -10.17 13.39 28.84
C ALA A 234 -10.25 12.37 30.00
N VAL A 235 -9.71 11.16 29.79
CA VAL A 235 -9.68 10.12 30.83
C VAL A 235 -8.74 10.47 31.96
N VAL A 236 -7.56 11.03 31.69
CA VAL A 236 -6.61 11.46 32.72
C VAL A 236 -7.27 12.52 33.61
N CYS A 237 -7.86 13.56 33.01
CA CYS A 237 -8.56 14.60 33.75
C CYS A 237 -9.73 14.03 34.57
N GLY A 238 -10.57 13.18 33.97
CA GLY A 238 -11.70 12.56 34.65
C GLY A 238 -11.27 11.63 35.79
N PHE A 239 -10.21 10.85 35.59
CA PHE A 239 -9.67 9.95 36.60
C PHE A 239 -9.07 10.71 37.77
N VAL A 240 -8.29 11.77 37.53
CA VAL A 240 -7.75 12.62 38.60
C VAL A 240 -8.89 13.18 39.46
N LEU A 241 -9.90 13.79 38.85
CA LEU A 241 -11.05 14.33 39.57
C LEU A 241 -11.81 13.26 40.37
N ARG A 242 -12.03 12.08 39.77
CA ARG A 242 -12.72 10.97 40.44
C ARG A 242 -11.89 10.35 41.56
N LEU A 243 -10.57 10.29 41.40
CA LEU A 243 -9.64 9.77 42.40
C LEU A 243 -9.68 10.67 43.63
N TYR A 244 -9.45 11.97 43.47
CA TYR A 244 -9.45 12.92 44.60
C TYR A 244 -10.80 12.97 45.34
N SER A 245 -11.93 12.88 44.63
CA SER A 245 -13.25 12.80 45.26
C SER A 245 -13.56 11.43 45.87
N GLY A 246 -12.79 10.39 45.55
CA GLY A 246 -13.02 8.99 45.91
C GLY A 246 -12.06 8.40 46.93
N LEU A 247 -11.16 9.19 47.51
CA LEU A 247 -10.14 8.69 48.44
C LEU A 247 -10.71 8.07 49.72
N GLU A 248 -11.90 8.51 50.14
CA GLU A 248 -12.60 7.96 51.31
C GLU A 248 -13.60 6.85 50.92
N ASP A 249 -13.87 6.68 49.63
CA ASP A 249 -14.80 5.69 49.08
C ASP A 249 -14.10 4.33 48.95
N LYS A 250 -14.17 3.53 50.02
CA LYS A 250 -13.54 2.21 50.08
C LYS A 250 -14.01 1.27 48.98
N ASP A 251 -15.29 1.33 48.63
CA ASP A 251 -15.90 0.49 47.60
C ASP A 251 -15.32 0.83 46.22
N PHE A 252 -15.18 2.14 45.92
CA PHE A 252 -14.48 2.60 44.72
C PHE A 252 -13.01 2.17 44.67
N LEU A 253 -12.27 2.35 45.76
CA LEU A 253 -10.85 1.97 45.80
C LEU A 253 -10.67 0.46 45.62
N LEU A 254 -11.54 -0.36 46.21
CA LEU A 254 -11.55 -1.81 46.01
C LEU A 254 -11.89 -2.17 44.56
N GLN A 255 -12.91 -1.54 43.96
CA GLN A 255 -13.24 -1.70 42.53
C GLN A 255 -12.04 -1.38 41.64
N LEU A 256 -11.34 -0.28 41.93
CA LEU A 256 -10.16 0.16 41.19
C LEU A 256 -9.03 -0.86 41.29
N CYS A 257 -8.75 -1.38 42.49
CA CYS A 257 -7.73 -2.41 42.74
C CYS A 257 -8.01 -3.73 42.02
N GLU A 258 -9.25 -4.21 42.11
CA GLU A 258 -9.59 -5.58 41.74
C GLU A 258 -10.03 -5.73 40.29
N VAL A 259 -10.70 -4.73 39.74
CA VAL A 259 -11.27 -4.80 38.39
C VAL A 259 -10.59 -3.80 37.44
N GLY A 260 -10.44 -2.56 37.90
CA GLY A 260 -9.88 -1.45 37.14
C GLY A 260 -10.90 -0.33 36.90
N LEU A 261 -10.46 0.71 36.20
CA LEU A 261 -11.23 1.90 35.89
C LEU A 261 -12.15 1.68 34.70
N ILE A 262 -13.44 1.96 34.85
CA ILE A 262 -14.37 2.07 33.71
C ILE A 262 -14.46 3.53 33.26
N THR A 263 -14.40 3.77 31.95
CA THR A 263 -14.53 5.12 31.38
C THR A 263 -15.61 5.11 30.30
N GLN A 264 -16.63 5.95 30.43
CA GLN A 264 -17.70 6.07 29.46
C GLN A 264 -17.54 7.34 28.64
N PHE A 265 -17.49 7.19 27.32
CA PHE A 265 -17.61 8.26 26.35
C PHE A 265 -19.02 8.25 25.76
N GLU A 266 -19.63 9.43 25.70
CA GLU A 266 -20.92 9.62 25.05
C GLU A 266 -20.74 10.47 23.79
N GLY A 267 -21.04 9.86 22.65
CA GLY A 267 -21.00 10.51 21.34
C GLY A 267 -22.37 11.08 20.97
N LEU A 268 -22.39 12.30 20.45
CA LEU A 268 -23.61 12.94 19.92
C LEU A 268 -23.58 13.10 18.40
N LEU A 269 -22.57 12.50 17.76
CA LEU A 269 -22.31 12.59 16.33
C LEU A 269 -23.42 11.90 15.53
N SER A 270 -23.82 12.51 14.42
CA SER A 270 -24.69 11.84 13.47
C SER A 270 -23.92 10.82 12.64
N THR A 271 -24.65 9.81 12.17
CA THR A 271 -24.16 8.80 11.22
C THR A 271 -24.34 9.27 9.77
N TYR A 272 -24.12 10.56 9.53
CA TYR A 272 -24.28 11.18 8.21
C TYR A 272 -23.11 12.10 7.86
N SER A 273 -22.70 12.08 6.58
CA SER A 273 -21.62 12.93 6.05
C SER A 273 -20.32 12.83 6.87
N ASP A 274 -19.72 13.96 7.22
CA ASP A 274 -18.39 14.05 7.79
C ASP A 274 -18.34 13.55 9.25
N GLU A 275 -19.48 13.60 9.97
CA GLU A 275 -19.59 13.12 11.34
C GLU A 275 -19.42 11.59 11.45
N VAL A 276 -19.64 10.85 10.36
CA VAL A 276 -19.34 9.41 10.29
C VAL A 276 -17.83 9.18 10.48
N GLY A 277 -17.00 9.90 9.73
CA GLY A 277 -15.54 9.77 9.83
C GLY A 277 -15.02 10.20 11.21
N MET A 278 -15.65 11.19 11.84
CA MET A 278 -15.35 11.57 13.22
C MET A 278 -15.70 10.44 14.21
N LEU A 279 -16.81 9.73 13.99
CA LEU A 279 -17.21 8.60 14.82
C LEU A 279 -16.28 7.40 14.64
N GLU A 280 -15.80 7.13 13.43
CA GLU A 280 -14.79 6.10 13.15
C GLU A 280 -13.47 6.41 13.86
N ASP A 281 -12.99 7.65 13.78
CA ASP A 281 -11.79 8.08 14.47
C ASP A 281 -11.96 7.94 15.99
N MET A 282 -13.12 8.32 16.54
CA MET A 282 -13.43 8.20 17.97
C MET A 282 -13.53 6.74 18.42
N GLU A 283 -14.13 5.84 17.63
CA GLU A 283 -14.16 4.38 17.90
C GLU A 283 -12.72 3.87 18.10
N MET A 284 -11.82 4.23 17.19
CA MET A 284 -10.42 3.79 17.25
C MET A 284 -9.66 4.41 18.41
N GLY A 285 -9.76 5.73 18.60
CA GLY A 285 -9.06 6.44 19.68
C GLY A 285 -9.50 5.98 21.07
N VAL A 286 -10.80 5.76 21.29
CA VAL A 286 -11.33 5.23 22.56
C VAL A 286 -10.95 3.77 22.75
N SER A 287 -11.00 2.94 21.70
CA SER A 287 -10.62 1.53 21.80
C SER A 287 -9.16 1.34 22.20
N ASP A 288 -8.26 2.22 21.74
CA ASP A 288 -6.83 2.17 22.08
C ASP A 288 -6.54 2.43 23.57
N LEU A 289 -7.46 3.07 24.31
CA LEU A 289 -7.34 3.26 25.75
C LEU A 289 -7.31 1.93 26.53
N ASN A 290 -7.79 0.82 25.95
CA ASN A 290 -7.63 -0.52 26.54
C ASN A 290 -6.17 -0.91 26.78
N ARG A 291 -5.23 -0.24 26.10
CA ARG A 291 -3.78 -0.47 26.19
C ARG A 291 -3.07 0.52 27.10
N VAL A 292 -3.83 1.33 27.83
CA VAL A 292 -3.33 2.29 28.80
C VAL A 292 -3.50 1.69 30.20
N SER A 293 -2.47 1.81 31.01
CA SER A 293 -2.54 1.58 32.45
C SER A 293 -2.44 2.90 33.21
N PHE A 294 -3.07 2.95 34.37
CA PHE A 294 -2.89 4.02 35.35
C PHE A 294 -2.14 3.48 36.55
N LYS A 295 -1.32 4.31 37.17
CA LYS A 295 -0.62 3.99 38.40
C LYS A 295 -0.70 5.18 39.34
N ILE A 296 -1.01 4.94 40.60
CA ILE A 296 -1.03 5.99 41.62
C ILE A 296 0.32 5.98 42.32
N THR A 297 0.96 7.14 42.42
CA THR A 297 2.31 7.29 42.97
C THR A 297 2.32 8.33 44.09
N GLU A 298 3.31 8.25 44.98
CA GLU A 298 3.56 9.33 45.93
C GLU A 298 4.26 10.49 45.21
N ALA A 299 3.78 11.71 45.45
CA ALA A 299 4.40 12.92 44.95
C ALA A 299 5.77 13.17 45.62
N LYS A 300 6.72 13.75 44.87
CA LYS A 300 8.04 14.09 45.42
C LYS A 300 7.99 15.25 46.40
N SER A 301 7.05 16.17 46.18
CA SER A 301 6.79 17.33 47.02
C SER A 301 5.37 17.83 46.80
N GLU A 302 4.93 18.76 47.66
CA GLU A 302 3.65 19.47 47.54
C GLU A 302 3.66 20.57 46.45
N GLN A 303 4.72 20.68 45.64
CA GLN A 303 4.77 21.65 44.56
C GLN A 303 3.79 21.25 43.44
N PRO A 304 3.05 22.21 42.84
CA PRO A 304 2.06 21.90 41.81
C PRO A 304 2.60 21.10 40.63
N THR A 305 3.87 21.29 40.26
CA THR A 305 4.53 20.56 39.17
C THR A 305 4.72 19.08 39.47
N ASP A 306 4.93 18.72 40.74
CA ASP A 306 5.12 17.33 41.19
C ASP A 306 3.79 16.59 41.38
N LEU A 307 2.67 17.32 41.30
CA LEU A 307 1.30 16.80 41.40
C LEU A 307 0.64 16.58 40.03
N LEU A 308 1.34 16.87 38.93
CA LEU A 308 0.80 16.68 37.58
C LEU A 308 0.92 15.21 37.14
N PRO A 309 -0.11 14.65 36.49
CA PRO A 309 0.00 13.34 35.85
C PRO A 309 1.10 13.31 34.80
N THR A 310 1.83 12.21 34.72
CA THR A 310 2.87 12.00 33.70
C THR A 310 2.54 10.79 32.84
N VAL A 311 2.78 10.91 31.53
CA VAL A 311 2.55 9.84 30.56
C VAL A 311 3.90 9.28 30.12
N THR A 312 4.08 7.97 30.26
CA THR A 312 5.28 7.26 29.84
C THR A 312 4.92 6.06 28.95
N GLY A 313 5.91 5.48 28.28
CA GLY A 313 5.73 4.29 27.44
C GLY A 313 5.77 4.59 25.93
N ILE A 314 5.22 3.67 25.16
CA ILE A 314 5.22 3.71 23.68
C ILE A 314 3.82 3.46 23.13
N ARG A 315 3.62 3.72 21.84
CA ARG A 315 2.35 3.48 21.16
C ARG A 315 1.85 2.06 21.41
N GLY A 316 0.64 1.95 21.95
CA GLY A 316 0.01 0.67 22.29
C GLY A 316 0.42 0.06 23.63
N CYS A 317 1.21 0.77 24.44
CA CYS A 317 1.54 0.42 25.82
C CYS A 317 1.96 1.70 26.59
N PHE A 318 0.98 2.52 26.97
CA PHE A 318 1.22 3.73 27.75
C PHE A 318 0.87 3.50 29.22
N CYS A 319 1.65 4.12 30.11
CA CYS A 319 1.38 4.17 31.54
C CYS A 319 1.21 5.63 31.96
N VAL A 320 0.10 5.93 32.64
CA VAL A 320 -0.15 7.23 33.25
C VAL A 320 0.12 7.14 34.74
N GLU A 321 1.10 7.88 35.24
CA GLU A 321 1.36 8.00 36.66
C GLU A 321 0.63 9.23 37.21
N VAL A 322 -0.19 9.02 38.25
CA VAL A 322 -0.96 10.06 38.92
C VAL A 322 -0.41 10.24 40.34
N PRO A 323 0.38 11.30 40.59
CA PRO A 323 0.94 11.56 41.90
C PRO A 323 -0.11 12.12 42.88
N LEU A 324 -0.04 11.66 44.12
CA LEU A 324 -0.81 12.18 45.25
C LEU A 324 0.13 12.72 46.34
N PRO A 325 -0.28 13.77 47.08
CA PRO A 325 0.40 14.23 48.30
C PRO A 325 0.66 13.08 49.28
N SER A 326 1.77 13.13 50.03
CA SER A 326 2.18 12.05 50.94
C SER A 326 1.08 11.67 51.94
N GLU A 327 0.41 12.67 52.54
CA GLU A 327 -0.68 12.41 53.50
C GLU A 327 -1.85 11.66 52.87
N THR A 328 -2.20 12.03 51.65
CA THR A 328 -3.29 11.42 50.89
C THR A 328 -2.92 10.03 50.39
N TYR A 329 -1.69 9.84 49.94
CA TYR A 329 -1.17 8.57 49.45
C TYR A 329 -1.20 7.48 50.53
N LEU A 330 -0.93 7.84 51.79
CA LEU A 330 -0.99 6.94 52.93
C LEU A 330 -2.41 6.41 53.24
N LEU A 331 -3.46 7.10 52.78
CA LEU A 331 -4.86 6.66 52.96
C LEU A 331 -5.25 5.53 52.00
N LEU A 332 -4.47 5.31 50.94
CA LEU A 332 -4.77 4.28 49.96
C LEU A 332 -4.56 2.86 50.51
N PRO A 333 -5.33 1.87 50.02
CA PRO A 333 -5.04 0.45 50.18
C PRO A 333 -3.58 0.12 49.81
N GLY A 334 -3.01 -0.86 50.53
CA GLY A 334 -1.61 -1.27 50.33
C GLY A 334 -1.30 -1.66 48.89
N GLU A 335 -2.25 -2.33 48.22
CA GLU A 335 -2.12 -2.77 46.84
C GLU A 335 -1.93 -1.61 45.84
N LEU A 336 -2.57 -0.46 46.08
CA LEU A 336 -2.39 0.74 45.26
C LEU A 336 -1.07 1.43 45.57
N ARG A 337 -0.67 1.42 46.84
CA ARG A 337 0.62 1.96 47.28
C ARG A 337 1.82 1.14 46.80
N ASP A 338 1.64 -0.16 46.60
CA ASP A 338 2.66 -1.02 46.01
C ASP A 338 2.83 -0.76 44.50
N GLY A 339 2.07 0.18 43.94
CA GLY A 339 2.21 0.63 42.56
C GLY A 339 1.55 -0.31 41.56
N ARG A 340 0.45 -0.97 41.94
CA ARG A 340 -0.34 -1.81 41.04
C ARG A 340 -0.85 -1.00 39.84
N ASP A 341 -0.67 -1.56 38.65
CA ASP A 341 -1.24 -1.01 37.42
C ASP A 341 -2.76 -1.23 37.36
N LEU A 342 -3.47 -0.14 37.09
CA LEU A 342 -4.91 -0.07 36.98
C LEU A 342 -5.30 -0.15 35.51
N ARG A 343 -6.05 -1.19 35.16
CA ARG A 343 -6.55 -1.38 33.78
C ARG A 343 -7.68 -0.40 33.49
N VAL A 344 -7.72 0.09 32.26
CA VAL A 344 -8.80 0.95 31.75
C VAL A 344 -9.75 0.12 30.90
N HIS A 345 -11.05 0.29 31.14
CA HIS A 345 -12.15 -0.33 30.38
C HIS A 345 -12.96 0.79 29.70
N PRO A 346 -12.57 1.21 28.50
CA PRO A 346 -13.22 2.28 27.77
C PRO A 346 -14.47 1.79 27.05
N LEU A 347 -15.56 2.53 27.23
CA LEU A 347 -16.85 2.31 26.60
C LEU A 347 -17.21 3.54 25.77
N LEU A 348 -17.77 3.33 24.59
CA LEU A 348 -18.28 4.39 23.73
C LEU A 348 -19.74 4.11 23.38
N PHE A 349 -20.63 5.00 23.78
CA PHE A 349 -22.03 4.98 23.36
C PHE A 349 -22.32 6.22 22.51
N ASN A 350 -22.64 6.04 21.24
CA ASN A 350 -23.10 7.12 20.38
C ASN A 350 -24.63 7.15 20.34
N ILE A 351 -25.21 8.32 20.66
CA ILE A 351 -26.65 8.54 20.67
C ILE A 351 -27.07 9.10 19.31
N GLY A 352 -26.39 10.15 18.84
CA GLY A 352 -26.75 10.93 17.67
C GLY A 352 -28.04 11.73 17.92
N ILE A 353 -27.94 13.06 18.06
CA ILE A 353 -29.09 13.90 18.49
C ILE A 353 -29.61 14.82 17.38
N ASN A 354 -28.82 15.12 16.34
CA ASN A 354 -29.17 16.16 15.37
C ASN A 354 -30.20 15.70 14.28
N GLN A 355 -30.76 16.65 13.52
CA GLN A 355 -31.64 16.39 12.37
C GLN A 355 -30.99 15.49 11.33
N GLN A 356 -29.67 15.59 11.15
CA GLN A 356 -28.90 14.69 10.30
C GLN A 356 -28.91 13.24 10.81
N GLN A 357 -28.94 13.02 12.14
CA GLN A 357 -29.17 11.68 12.68
C GLN A 357 -30.58 11.19 12.37
N SER A 358 -31.60 12.05 12.41
CA SER A 358 -32.96 11.66 12.01
C SER A 358 -33.04 11.27 10.52
N LEU A 359 -32.26 11.93 9.66
CA LEU A 359 -32.13 11.56 8.25
C LEU A 359 -31.36 10.26 8.07
N ALA A 360 -30.23 10.07 8.77
CA ALA A 360 -29.49 8.81 8.77
C ALA A 360 -30.35 7.65 9.29
N ASP A 361 -31.19 7.91 10.29
CA ASP A 361 -32.10 6.93 10.87
C ASP A 361 -33.18 6.48 9.89
N ARG A 362 -33.58 7.34 8.94
CA ARG A 362 -34.62 7.05 7.94
C ARG A 362 -34.08 6.60 6.59
N PHE A 363 -32.92 7.10 6.18
CA PHE A 363 -32.41 6.98 4.81
C PHE A 363 -30.91 6.65 4.72
N GLY A 364 -30.18 6.63 5.84
CA GLY A 364 -28.74 6.37 5.88
C GLY A 364 -28.37 5.05 6.55
N ASP A 365 -27.06 4.80 6.68
CA ASP A 365 -26.52 3.62 7.35
C ASP A 365 -26.07 3.95 8.79
N SER A 366 -26.73 3.33 9.78
CA SER A 366 -26.38 3.42 11.20
C SER A 366 -25.56 2.23 11.71
N SER A 367 -25.16 1.31 10.83
CA SER A 367 -24.49 0.05 11.21
C SER A 367 -23.23 0.28 12.06
N LEU A 368 -22.49 1.35 11.77
CA LEU A 368 -21.35 1.82 12.56
C LEU A 368 -21.73 2.09 14.02
N GLN A 369 -22.70 2.98 14.25
CA GLN A 369 -23.18 3.32 15.60
C GLN A 369 -23.75 2.10 16.32
N GLU A 370 -24.51 1.26 15.62
CA GLU A 370 -25.07 0.04 16.21
C GLU A 370 -23.96 -0.90 16.68
N ARG A 371 -22.96 -1.16 15.84
CA ARG A 371 -21.81 -2.00 16.18
C ARG A 371 -21.06 -1.46 17.40
N ILE A 372 -20.75 -0.16 17.41
CA ILE A 372 -20.06 0.52 18.52
C ILE A 372 -20.83 0.33 19.82
N ASN A 373 -22.13 0.64 19.83
CA ASN A 373 -22.96 0.58 21.03
C ASN A 373 -23.15 -0.86 21.55
N HIS A 374 -23.33 -1.84 20.66
CA HIS A 374 -23.45 -3.25 21.05
C HIS A 374 -22.14 -3.74 21.69
N ARG A 375 -21.00 -3.44 21.07
CA ARG A 375 -19.68 -3.79 21.62
C ARG A 375 -19.47 -3.19 23.01
N SER A 376 -19.81 -1.92 23.21
CA SER A 376 -19.74 -1.26 24.52
C SER A 376 -20.70 -1.89 25.54
N CYS A 377 -21.89 -2.30 25.13
CA CYS A 377 -22.83 -3.01 26.00
C CYS A 377 -22.26 -4.37 26.46
N GLU A 378 -21.68 -5.15 25.55
CA GLU A 378 -21.02 -6.42 25.87
C GLU A 378 -19.83 -6.23 26.82
N MET A 379 -19.00 -5.21 26.56
CA MET A 379 -17.87 -4.86 27.44
C MET A 379 -18.35 -4.46 28.84
N LEU A 380 -19.40 -3.64 28.94
CA LEU A 380 -19.98 -3.23 30.22
C LEU A 380 -20.53 -4.43 31.00
N LYS A 381 -21.22 -5.36 30.33
CA LYS A 381 -21.70 -6.62 30.95
C LYS A 381 -20.55 -7.48 31.46
N SER A 382 -19.47 -7.61 30.69
CA SER A 382 -18.27 -8.35 31.09
C SER A 382 -17.59 -7.71 32.30
N TYR A 383 -17.48 -6.38 32.31
CA TYR A 383 -16.97 -5.62 33.45
C TYR A 383 -17.82 -5.84 34.69
N TYR A 384 -19.14 -5.69 34.58
CA TYR A 384 -20.08 -5.90 35.70
C TYR A 384 -20.02 -7.32 36.24
N LYS A 385 -19.94 -8.34 35.38
CA LYS A 385 -19.75 -9.73 35.79
C LYS A 385 -18.45 -9.90 36.60
N THR A 386 -17.34 -9.37 36.08
CA THR A 386 -16.04 -9.41 36.77
C THR A 386 -16.10 -8.70 38.12
N LEU A 387 -16.81 -7.57 38.20
CA LEU A 387 -17.04 -6.82 39.44
C LEU A 387 -17.79 -7.66 40.47
N ARG A 388 -18.88 -8.32 40.08
CA ARG A 388 -19.66 -9.19 40.98
C ARG A 388 -18.88 -10.43 41.42
N ASP A 389 -18.10 -11.02 40.51
CA ASP A 389 -17.29 -12.21 40.79
C ASP A 389 -16.16 -11.89 41.79
N LYS A 390 -15.49 -10.75 41.63
CA LYS A 390 -14.36 -10.34 42.50
C LYS A 390 -14.81 -9.64 43.79
N LEU A 391 -15.90 -8.89 43.75
CA LEU A 391 -16.41 -8.07 44.85
C LEU A 391 -17.90 -8.36 45.10
N PRO A 392 -18.26 -9.57 45.58
CA PRO A 392 -19.66 -9.99 45.74
C PRO A 392 -20.44 -9.15 46.76
N ASN A 393 -19.74 -8.61 47.77
CA ASN A 393 -20.29 -7.81 48.85
C ASN A 393 -20.35 -6.30 48.53
N LEU A 394 -19.91 -5.88 47.34
CA LEU A 394 -19.90 -4.46 46.95
C LEU A 394 -21.33 -3.92 46.87
N THR A 395 -21.62 -2.87 47.63
CA THR A 395 -22.91 -2.18 47.59
C THR A 395 -22.87 -1.02 46.60
N LEU A 396 -23.48 -1.19 45.42
CA LEU A 396 -23.56 -0.12 44.43
C LEU A 396 -24.56 0.96 44.89
N PRO A 397 -24.27 2.27 44.70
CA PRO A 397 -25.12 3.37 45.18
C PRO A 397 -26.60 3.32 44.75
N CYS A 398 -26.92 2.65 43.63
CA CYS A 398 -28.29 2.50 43.12
C CYS A 398 -29.09 1.33 43.76
N SER A 399 -28.57 0.63 44.76
CA SER A 399 -29.30 -0.48 45.40
C SER A 399 -30.52 -0.07 46.25
N GLN A 400 -30.86 1.22 46.31
CA GLN A 400 -32.02 1.77 47.03
C GLN A 400 -33.27 1.99 46.13
N SER A 401 -33.19 1.63 44.84
CA SER A 401 -34.27 1.72 43.84
C SER A 401 -34.69 0.30 43.35
N PRO A 402 -35.97 0.04 43.00
CA PRO A 402 -36.49 -1.28 42.65
C PRO A 402 -36.03 -1.86 41.29
N LEU A 403 -35.01 -1.27 40.65
CA LEU A 403 -34.38 -1.84 39.45
C LEU A 403 -32.93 -2.20 39.78
N ALA A 404 -32.64 -3.49 39.81
CA ALA A 404 -31.28 -3.97 39.98
C ALA A 404 -30.42 -3.51 38.79
N VAL A 405 -29.11 -3.39 38.97
CA VAL A 405 -28.19 -3.03 37.87
C VAL A 405 -28.33 -3.98 36.68
N GLU A 406 -28.67 -5.24 36.95
CA GLU A 406 -29.00 -6.25 35.94
C GLU A 406 -30.21 -5.84 35.09
N ASP A 407 -31.26 -5.29 35.69
CA ASP A 407 -32.44 -4.80 34.96
C ASP A 407 -32.08 -3.61 34.06
N MET A 408 -31.19 -2.72 34.53
CA MET A 408 -30.70 -1.60 33.73
C MET A 408 -29.87 -2.08 32.53
N LEU A 409 -29.02 -3.10 32.72
CA LEU A 409 -28.24 -3.70 31.63
C LEU A 409 -29.12 -4.41 30.62
N LEU A 410 -30.17 -5.11 31.07
CA LEU A 410 -31.17 -5.74 30.21
C LEU A 410 -31.97 -4.67 29.43
N SER A 411 -32.38 -3.60 30.10
CA SER A 411 -33.09 -2.47 29.47
C SER A 411 -32.23 -1.79 28.39
N LEU A 412 -30.93 -1.61 28.66
CA LEU A 412 -29.99 -1.06 27.69
C LEU A 412 -29.88 -1.96 26.45
N GLU A 413 -29.70 -3.27 26.63
CA GLU A 413 -29.63 -4.23 25.52
C GLU A 413 -30.93 -4.23 24.68
N GLN A 414 -32.09 -4.26 25.35
CA GLN A 414 -33.38 -4.16 24.67
C GLN A 414 -33.53 -2.85 23.89
N SER A 415 -33.02 -1.74 24.43
CA SER A 415 -33.04 -0.44 23.76
C SER A 415 -32.17 -0.43 22.50
N LEU A 416 -31.03 -1.13 22.52
CA LEU A 416 -30.17 -1.29 21.35
C LEU A 416 -30.80 -2.20 20.28
N ASP A 417 -31.41 -3.31 20.70
CA ASP A 417 -32.09 -4.27 19.81
C ASP A 417 -33.36 -3.70 19.17
N THR A 418 -34.15 -2.92 19.92
CA THR A 418 -35.37 -2.28 19.38
C THR A 418 -35.04 -1.23 18.33
N LYS A 419 -33.93 -0.49 18.49
CA LYS A 419 -33.44 0.46 17.49
C LYS A 419 -33.03 -0.24 16.19
N LYS A 420 -32.46 -1.45 16.29
CA LYS A 420 -32.12 -2.31 15.15
C LYS A 420 -33.36 -2.88 14.43
N ARG A 421 -34.40 -3.28 15.18
CA ARG A 421 -35.63 -3.88 14.61
C ARG A 421 -36.54 -2.88 13.90
N ARG A 422 -36.58 -1.61 14.32
CA ARG A 422 -37.37 -0.56 13.64
C ARG A 422 -36.93 -0.26 12.21
N ARG A 423 -35.82 -0.86 11.74
CA ARG A 423 -35.21 -0.61 10.41
C ARG A 423 -35.24 -1.79 9.45
N ARG A 424 -35.63 -2.98 9.91
CA ARG A 424 -35.98 -4.10 9.04
C ARG A 424 -37.45 -4.01 8.70
#